data_AF-A0A7Y8F1R3-F1
#
_entry.id   AF-A0A7Y8F1R3-F1
#
_cell.length_a   1.000
_cell.length_b   1.000
_cell.length_c   1.000
_cell.angle_alpha   90.00
_cell.angle_beta   90.00
_cell.angle_gamma   90.00
#
_symmetry.space_group_name_H-M   'P 1'
#
loop_
_entity.id
_entity.type
_entity.pdbx_description
1 polymer ?
#
loop_
_entity_poly.entity_id
_entity_poly.type
_entity_poly.pdbx_seq_one_letter_code
_entity_poly.pdbx_strand_id
1 'polypeptide(L)'
;MGDGWVIIRLDGCASHDEAAWIGARIQTDLVDYIGVMNDEDVPLEAVAIECGVTTGSEAWSVAVYVTLSSAQEAGAMFDFLAAYALPSREMSA
;
A
#
# COMPACT_ATOMS: atom_id res chain seq x y z
N MET A 1 -1.61 -24.23 -3.46
CA MET A 1 -0.76 -23.15 -2.92
C MET A 1 -0.94 -22.01 -3.89
N GLY A 2 -1.70 -20.99 -3.49
CA GLY A 2 -1.99 -19.85 -4.34
C GLY A 2 -1.35 -18.65 -3.70
N ASP A 3 -0.44 -18.01 -4.44
CA ASP A 3 0.19 -16.76 -4.03
C ASP A 3 -0.92 -15.71 -3.90
N GLY A 4 -0.94 -15.02 -2.76
CA GLY A 4 -1.86 -13.93 -2.49
C GLY A 4 -1.25 -12.61 -2.97
N TRP A 5 -2.07 -11.71 -3.49
CA TRP A 5 -1.63 -10.36 -3.83
C TRP A 5 -2.62 -9.34 -3.28
N VAL A 6 -2.07 -8.27 -2.72
CA VAL A 6 -2.85 -7.14 -2.19
C VAL A 6 -2.43 -5.90 -2.95
N ILE A 7 -3.40 -5.18 -3.51
CA ILE A 7 -3.19 -3.86 -4.12
C ILE A 7 -3.96 -2.84 -3.32
N ILE A 8 -3.29 -1.77 -2.92
CA ILE A 8 -3.91 -0.66 -2.23
C ILE A 8 -3.57 0.62 -2.94
N ARG A 9 -4.59 1.44 -3.16
CA ARG A 9 -4.45 2.75 -3.75
C ARG A 9 -4.80 3.81 -2.72
N LEU A 10 -3.89 4.75 -2.51
CA LEU A 10 -4.15 5.98 -1.77
C LEU A 10 -4.23 7.13 -2.77
N ASP A 11 -5.38 7.79 -2.80
CA ASP A 11 -5.66 8.93 -3.67
C ASP A 11 -5.58 10.24 -2.87
N GLY A 12 -5.30 11.35 -3.55
CA GLY A 12 -5.42 12.69 -2.94
C GLY A 12 -4.10 13.34 -2.51
N CYS A 13 -2.95 12.81 -2.94
CA CYS A 13 -1.67 13.46 -2.72
C CYS A 13 -1.61 14.77 -3.53
N ALA A 14 -1.11 15.84 -2.92
CA ALA A 14 -1.01 17.16 -3.53
C ALA A 14 0.11 17.27 -4.58
N SER A 15 1.09 16.37 -4.52
CA SER A 15 2.24 16.37 -5.43
C SER A 15 2.83 14.97 -5.63
N HIS A 16 3.66 14.83 -6.66
CA HIS A 16 4.49 13.66 -6.87
C HIS A 16 5.38 13.36 -5.65
N ASP A 17 6.01 14.39 -5.09
CA ASP A 17 6.98 14.20 -4.00
C ASP A 17 6.30 13.72 -2.71
N GLU A 18 5.09 14.21 -2.45
CA GLU A 18 4.25 13.70 -1.37
C GLU A 18 3.84 12.24 -1.61
N ALA A 19 3.37 11.91 -2.81
CA ALA A 19 3.03 10.54 -3.18
C ALA A 19 4.23 9.58 -3.05
N ALA A 20 5.39 9.99 -3.54
CA ALA A 20 6.63 9.22 -3.45
C ALA A 20 7.08 9.03 -2.00
N TRP A 21 7.01 10.07 -1.16
CA TRP A 21 7.34 9.98 0.26
C TRP A 21 6.39 9.04 1.01
N ILE A 22 5.07 9.16 0.78
CA ILE A 22 4.06 8.27 1.38
C ILE A 22 4.30 6.83 0.93
N GLY A 23 4.53 6.61 -0.36
CA GLY A 23 4.80 5.28 -0.91
C GLY A 23 6.03 4.62 -0.31
N ALA A 24 7.14 5.35 -0.21
CA ALA A 24 8.36 4.85 0.43
C ALA A 24 8.13 4.52 1.92
N ARG A 25 7.37 5.37 2.63
CA ARG A 25 7.05 5.14 4.04
C ARG A 25 6.25 3.85 4.24
N ILE A 26 5.23 3.64 3.41
CA ILE A 26 4.39 2.43 3.43
C ILE A 26 5.23 1.20 3.07
N GLN A 27 6.12 1.31 2.09
CA GLN A 27 7.02 0.21 1.72
C GLN A 27 7.86 -0.26 2.90
N THR A 28 8.52 0.66 3.61
CA THR A 28 9.30 0.35 4.81
C THR A 28 8.43 -0.28 5.90
N ASP A 29 7.29 0.33 6.23
CA ASP A 29 6.40 -0.20 7.28
C ASP A 29 5.91 -1.62 6.97
N LEU A 30 5.63 -1.90 5.70
CA LEU A 30 5.18 -3.21 5.27
C LEU A 30 6.27 -4.27 5.33
N VAL A 31 7.47 -3.94 4.88
CA VAL A 31 8.62 -4.85 4.96
C VAL A 31 8.95 -5.19 6.40
N ASP A 32 8.99 -4.17 7.27
CA ASP A 32 9.22 -4.37 8.71
C ASP A 32 8.12 -5.23 9.34
N TYR A 33 6.84 -4.96 9.02
CA TYR A 33 5.72 -5.74 9.55
C TYR A 33 5.75 -7.20 9.11
N ILE A 34 5.96 -7.46 7.81
CA ILE A 34 6.01 -8.84 7.29
C ILE A 34 7.19 -9.58 7.92
N GLY A 35 8.37 -8.94 8.00
CA GLY A 35 9.54 -9.57 8.59
C GLY A 35 9.35 -9.93 10.07
N VAL A 36 8.70 -9.06 10.85
CA VAL A 36 8.35 -9.35 12.25
C VAL A 36 7.32 -10.47 12.36
N MET A 37 6.30 -10.48 11.50
CA MET A 37 5.22 -11.48 11.57
C MET A 37 5.67 -12.88 11.15
N ASN A 38 6.60 -12.97 10.21
CA ASN A 38 7.07 -14.23 9.64
C ASN A 38 8.41 -14.70 10.21
N ASP A 39 9.04 -13.90 11.10
CA ASP A 39 10.39 -14.13 11.62
C ASP A 39 11.42 -14.35 10.49
N GLU A 40 11.30 -13.54 9.43
CA GLU A 40 12.10 -13.64 8.21
C GLU A 40 12.62 -12.26 7.76
N ASP A 41 13.72 -12.27 7.00
CA ASP A 41 14.23 -11.05 6.36
C ASP A 41 13.52 -10.85 5.02
N VAL A 42 12.70 -9.80 4.93
CA VAL A 42 11.85 -9.54 3.77
C VAL A 42 12.57 -8.58 2.83
N PRO A 43 12.82 -8.96 1.56
CA PRO A 43 13.42 -8.05 0.60
C PRO A 43 12.48 -6.88 0.29
N LEU A 44 13.02 -5.68 0.08
CA LEU A 44 12.24 -4.48 -0.28
C LEU A 44 11.39 -4.71 -1.55
N GLU A 45 11.88 -5.54 -2.46
CA GLU A 45 11.20 -5.90 -3.71
C GLU A 45 9.90 -6.71 -3.50
N ALA A 46 9.66 -7.25 -2.29
CA ALA A 46 8.39 -7.90 -1.95
C ALA A 46 7.20 -6.92 -1.95
N VAL A 47 7.50 -5.62 -1.82
CA VAL A 47 6.53 -4.53 -1.87
C VAL A 47 6.89 -3.57 -3.00
N ALA A 48 6.06 -3.51 -4.04
CA ALA A 48 6.25 -2.56 -5.14
C ALA A 48 5.37 -1.33 -4.96
N ILE A 49 5.92 -0.15 -5.31
CA ILE A 49 5.24 1.14 -5.21
C ILE A 49 5.18 1.77 -6.60
N GLU A 50 3.99 2.22 -7.00
CA GLU A 50 3.79 3.04 -8.17
C GLU A 50 3.13 4.36 -7.78
N CYS A 51 3.61 5.47 -8.32
CA CYS A 51 3.02 6.80 -8.12
C CYS A 51 2.51 7.33 -9.45
N GLY A 52 1.32 7.90 -9.47
CA GLY A 52 0.76 8.42 -10.70
C GLY A 52 -0.49 9.25 -10.49
N VAL A 53 -0.85 10.00 -11.53
CA VAL A 53 -2.12 10.71 -11.58
C VAL A 53 -3.10 9.84 -12.36
N THR A 54 -4.26 9.56 -11.76
CA THR A 54 -5.31 8.81 -12.44
C THR A 54 -5.97 9.67 -13.51
N THR A 55 -6.34 9.06 -14.65
CA THR A 55 -7.00 9.78 -15.74
C THR A 55 -8.25 10.52 -15.25
N GLY A 56 -8.28 11.84 -15.44
CA GLY A 56 -9.38 12.70 -14.99
C GLY A 56 -9.25 13.23 -13.56
N SER A 57 -8.14 12.94 -12.87
CA SER A 57 -7.75 13.54 -11.60
C SER A 57 -6.61 14.54 -11.79
N GLU A 58 -6.55 15.58 -10.98
CA GLU A 58 -5.35 16.42 -10.80
C GLU A 58 -4.52 15.98 -9.57
N ALA A 59 -5.10 15.15 -8.71
CA ALA A 59 -4.45 14.63 -7.51
C ALA A 59 -3.59 13.42 -7.83
N TRP A 60 -2.44 13.35 -7.16
CA TRP A 60 -1.53 12.22 -7.22
C TRP A 60 -2.04 11.06 -6.36
N SER A 61 -1.73 9.86 -6.81
CA SER A 61 -2.09 8.61 -6.16
C SER A 61 -0.85 7.73 -5.97
N VAL A 62 -0.89 6.90 -4.95
CA VAL A 62 0.10 5.86 -4.66
C VAL A 62 -0.60 4.51 -4.76
N ALA A 63 -0.08 3.61 -5.59
CA ALA A 63 -0.47 2.21 -5.63
C ALA A 63 0.64 1.35 -5.00
N VAL A 64 0.25 0.50 -4.05
CA VAL A 64 1.12 -0.39 -3.29
C VAL A 64 0.73 -1.82 -3.63
N TYR A 65 1.70 -2.63 -4.05
CA TYR A 65 1.52 -4.02 -4.45
C TYR A 65 2.34 -4.91 -3.53
N VAL A 66 1.69 -5.84 -2.83
CA VAL A 66 2.35 -6.78 -1.92
C VAL A 66 2.13 -8.19 -2.42
N THR A 67 3.23 -8.93 -2.62
CA THR A 67 3.18 -10.36 -2.95
C THR A 67 3.33 -11.17 -1.67
N LEU A 68 2.40 -12.09 -1.42
CA LEU A 68 2.35 -12.89 -0.19
C LEU A 68 2.25 -14.38 -0.51
N SER A 69 2.80 -15.19 0.39
CA SER A 69 2.88 -16.65 0.26
C SER A 69 1.52 -17.34 0.35
N SER A 70 0.49 -16.64 0.84
CA SER A 70 -0.87 -17.18 0.96
C SER A 70 -1.98 -16.12 0.90
N ALA A 71 -3.20 -16.57 0.56
CA ALA A 71 -4.41 -15.74 0.59
C ALA A 71 -4.84 -15.32 2.01
N GLN A 72 -4.44 -16.07 3.05
CA GLN A 72 -4.74 -15.72 4.45
C GLN A 72 -3.86 -14.55 4.93
N GLU A 73 -2.58 -14.57 4.59
CA GLU A 73 -1.69 -13.43 4.82
C GLU A 73 -2.17 -12.20 4.04
N ALA A 74 -2.66 -12.38 2.81
CA ALA A 74 -3.25 -11.30 2.02
C ALA A 74 -4.46 -10.64 2.71
N GLY A 75 -5.34 -11.43 3.34
CA GLY A 75 -6.45 -10.90 4.13
C GLY A 75 -5.98 -10.09 5.34
N ALA A 76 -5.06 -10.63 6.14
CA ALA A 76 -4.53 -9.95 7.32
C ALA A 76 -3.79 -8.64 6.94
N MET A 77 -3.05 -8.65 5.84
CA MET A 77 -2.35 -7.49 5.32
C MET A 77 -3.30 -6.42 4.82
N PHE A 78 -4.37 -6.81 4.12
CA PHE A 78 -5.42 -5.89 3.69
C PHE A 78 -6.06 -5.20 4.90
N ASP A 79 -6.40 -5.92 5.96
CA ASP A 79 -6.98 -5.34 7.17
C ASP A 79 -6.02 -4.36 7.88
N PHE A 80 -4.73 -4.71 7.99
CA PHE A 80 -3.69 -3.84 8.53
C PHE A 80 -3.61 -2.53 7.75
N LEU A 81 -3.57 -2.60 6.42
CA LEU A 81 -3.45 -1.43 5.57
C LEU A 81 -4.75 -0.62 5.46
N ALA A 82 -5.91 -1.27 5.52
CA ALA A 82 -7.20 -0.59 5.57
C ALA A 82 -7.33 0.30 6.81
N ALA A 83 -6.61 0.00 7.90
CA ALA A 83 -6.54 0.88 9.07
C ALA A 83 -5.85 2.24 8.77
N TYR A 84 -4.99 2.29 7.75
CA TYR A 84 -4.34 3.52 7.27
C TYR A 84 -5.17 4.26 6.20
N ALA A 85 -6.15 3.59 5.59
CA ALA A 85 -7.12 4.25 4.74
C ALA A 85 -8.00 5.14 5.63
N LEU A 86 -7.63 6.42 5.75
CA LEU A 86 -8.50 7.43 6.37
C LEU A 86 -9.88 7.33 5.71
N PRO A 87 -11.00 7.44 6.46
CA PRO A 87 -12.30 7.58 5.84
C PRO A 87 -12.22 8.79 4.95
N SER A 88 -12.32 8.57 3.64
CA SER A 88 -12.50 9.62 2.64
C SER A 88 -13.66 10.46 3.14
N ARG A 89 -13.33 11.65 3.64
CA ARG A 89 -14.28 12.60 4.20
C ARG A 89 -15.40 12.76 3.17
N GLU A 90 -16.58 12.27 3.49
CA GLU A 90 -17.80 12.57 2.75
C GLU A 90 -17.92 14.11 2.71
N MET A 91 -17.50 14.69 1.58
CA MET A 91 -17.86 16.05 1.18
C MET A 91 -18.81 15.91 -0.01
N SER A 92 -19.99 15.39 0.26
CA SER A 92 -21.18 15.73 -0.51
C SER A 92 -22.01 16.66 0.36
N ALA A 93 -22.07 17.91 -0.11
CA ALA A 93 -22.96 18.94 0.38
C ALA A 93 -24.44 18.57 0.18
#